data_AF-A0A1F5DIX3-F1
#
_entry.id   AF-A0A1F5DIX3-F1
#
_cell.length_a   1.000
_cell.length_b   1.000
_cell.length_c   1.000
_cell.angle_alpha   90.00
_cell.angle_beta   90.00
_cell.angle_gamma   90.00
#
_symmetry.space_group_name_H-M   'P 1'
#
loop_
_entity.id
_entity.type
_entity.pdbx_description
1 polymer ?
#
loop_
_entity_poly.entity_id
_entity_poly.type
_entity_poly.pdbx_seq_one_letter_code
_entity_poly.pdbx_strand_id
1 'polypeptide(L)'
;MMAQIFFGELSSEEVDKISSQEALILIPIGSIEQHGHHLPLATDSIISQEVTRLIAERINNEFPVLVFPQIPFGKSTEHASKPGTISLETEVLTNLLRNICKNLVKNGFKKIVFINGHGGNTNLLNTMLREIREETGAFITSIYLYSETFLKETLDRFKLEELDVFHACTLETSFMMTLKPELVHMEKASKEKPHKFTEESGYKYLKLTGSKGIEFSWLIDDVSDSGVIGDPTKATAELGQEVLESLVEKICEVLREIKKV
;
A
#
# COMPACT_ATOMS: atom_id res chain seq x y z
N MET A 1 26.99 3.86 13.30
CA MET A 1 25.85 2.92 13.28
C MET A 1 24.66 3.70 12.74
N MET A 2 23.94 3.18 11.76
CA MET A 2 22.63 3.73 11.43
C MET A 2 21.74 3.63 12.68
N ALA A 3 20.97 4.66 12.99
CA ALA A 3 20.02 4.57 14.09
C ALA A 3 18.99 3.47 13.77
N GLN A 4 18.63 2.68 14.79
CA GLN A 4 17.65 1.61 14.65
C GLN A 4 16.31 2.20 14.21
N ILE A 5 15.77 1.71 13.09
CA ILE A 5 14.51 2.21 12.49
C ILE A 5 13.31 1.34 12.82
N PHE A 6 13.49 0.08 13.23
CA PHE A 6 12.36 -0.82 13.48
C PHE A 6 11.85 -0.67 14.91
N PHE A 7 10.60 -0.20 15.04
CA PHE A 7 9.96 0.05 16.34
C PHE A 7 9.97 -1.19 17.24
N GLY A 8 9.70 -2.38 16.67
CA GLY A 8 9.65 -3.64 17.42
C GLY A 8 11.01 -4.17 17.91
N GLU A 9 12.11 -3.56 17.44
CA GLU A 9 13.47 -3.93 17.85
C GLU A 9 14.04 -3.00 18.92
N LEU A 10 13.29 -1.94 19.30
CA LEU A 10 13.67 -1.00 20.34
C LEU A 10 13.24 -1.48 21.73
N SER A 11 14.06 -1.17 22.73
CA SER A 11 13.68 -1.24 24.13
C SER A 11 12.71 -0.11 24.50
N SER A 12 12.00 -0.26 25.63
CA SER A 12 11.09 0.78 26.13
C SER A 12 11.81 2.11 26.43
N GLU A 13 13.08 2.05 26.86
CA GLU A 13 13.89 3.26 27.12
C GLU A 13 14.21 4.01 25.81
N GLU A 14 14.55 3.27 24.75
CA GLU A 14 14.80 3.87 23.44
C GLU A 14 13.54 4.50 22.84
N VAL A 15 12.37 3.86 23.02
CA VAL A 15 11.07 4.40 22.60
C VAL A 15 10.73 5.69 23.35
N ASP A 16 10.94 5.74 24.66
CA ASP A 16 10.70 6.95 25.47
C ASP A 16 11.60 8.11 25.02
N LYS A 17 12.88 7.80 24.74
CA LYS A 17 13.82 8.80 24.23
C LYS A 17 13.45 9.32 22.85
N ILE A 18 13.06 8.45 21.91
CA ILE A 18 12.83 8.85 20.52
C ILE A 18 11.48 9.55 20.32
N SER A 19 10.46 9.21 21.10
CA SER A 19 9.15 9.88 21.06
C SER A 19 9.27 11.37 21.40
N SER A 20 10.17 11.71 22.33
CA SER A 20 10.47 13.10 22.70
C SER A 20 11.11 13.94 21.58
N GLN A 21 11.65 13.30 20.54
CA GLN A 21 12.32 13.96 19.41
C GLN A 21 11.39 14.22 18.22
N GLU A 22 10.07 14.14 18.45
CA GLU A 22 9.05 14.27 17.41
C GLU A 22 9.27 13.31 16.24
N ALA A 23 9.59 12.07 16.56
CA ALA A 23 9.78 11.00 15.60
C ALA A 23 8.51 10.75 14.77
N LEU A 24 8.71 10.46 13.49
CA LEU A 24 7.66 10.05 12.58
C LEU A 24 7.47 8.53 12.63
N ILE A 25 6.25 8.05 12.91
CA ILE A 25 5.93 6.63 12.80
C ILE A 25 5.37 6.33 11.41
N LEU A 26 6.01 5.43 10.69
CA LEU A 26 5.50 4.84 9.46
C LEU A 26 4.89 3.47 9.77
N ILE A 27 3.60 3.28 9.47
CA ILE A 27 2.88 2.02 9.67
C ILE A 27 2.63 1.40 8.31
N PRO A 28 3.38 0.36 7.92
CA PRO A 28 3.10 -0.32 6.67
C PRO A 28 1.86 -1.21 6.84
N ILE A 29 0.94 -1.09 5.88
CA ILE A 29 -0.34 -1.81 5.86
C ILE A 29 -0.62 -2.32 4.45
N GLY A 30 -1.00 -3.59 4.37
CA GLY A 30 -1.35 -4.26 3.12
C GLY A 30 -2.63 -5.07 3.28
N SER A 31 -2.60 -6.27 2.70
CA SER A 31 -3.68 -7.25 2.70
C SER A 31 -3.11 -8.68 2.63
N ILE A 32 -3.98 -9.65 2.90
CA ILE A 32 -3.81 -11.05 2.50
C ILE A 32 -4.92 -11.35 1.51
N GLU A 33 -4.59 -11.37 0.22
CA GLU A 33 -5.54 -11.53 -0.86
C GLU A 33 -4.93 -12.21 -2.07
N GLN A 34 -5.79 -12.86 -2.85
CA GLN A 34 -5.40 -13.44 -4.14
C GLN A 34 -4.65 -12.42 -5.00
N HIS A 35 -3.61 -12.83 -5.71
CA HIS A 35 -2.91 -12.01 -6.71
C HIS A 35 -2.63 -12.85 -7.95
N GLY A 36 -3.68 -13.48 -8.49
CA GLY A 36 -3.55 -14.47 -9.54
C GLY A 36 -2.75 -15.71 -9.08
N HIS A 37 -2.32 -16.53 -10.04
CA HIS A 37 -1.59 -17.77 -9.76
C HIS A 37 -0.08 -17.58 -9.63
N HIS A 38 0.44 -16.40 -9.99
CA HIS A 38 1.89 -16.14 -10.10
C HIS A 38 2.48 -15.38 -8.91
N LEU A 39 1.67 -14.71 -8.09
CA LEU A 39 2.12 -13.95 -6.92
C LEU A 39 1.59 -14.54 -5.61
N PRO A 40 2.29 -14.29 -4.48
CA PRO A 40 1.85 -14.76 -3.18
C PRO A 40 0.66 -13.91 -2.66
N LEU A 41 -0.11 -14.49 -1.73
CA LEU A 41 -1.23 -13.80 -1.08
C LEU A 41 -0.84 -12.53 -0.32
N ALA A 42 0.43 -12.42 0.07
CA ALA A 42 0.95 -11.33 0.89
C ALA A 42 1.58 -10.19 0.05
N THR A 43 1.31 -10.12 -1.26
CA THR A 43 1.92 -9.15 -2.18
C THR A 43 1.85 -7.71 -1.64
N ASP A 44 0.67 -7.22 -1.29
CA ASP A 44 0.49 -5.87 -0.73
C ASP A 44 1.26 -5.64 0.57
N SER A 45 1.26 -6.66 1.43
CA SER A 45 1.92 -6.60 2.74
C SER A 45 3.43 -6.57 2.59
N ILE A 46 3.99 -7.35 1.67
CA ILE A 46 5.42 -7.38 1.36
C ILE A 46 5.85 -6.04 0.75
N ILE A 47 5.10 -5.54 -0.25
CA ILE A 47 5.42 -4.30 -0.95
C ILE A 47 5.37 -3.12 0.04
N SER A 48 4.29 -3.00 0.82
CA SER A 48 4.18 -1.91 1.81
C SER A 48 5.29 -1.96 2.87
N GLN A 49 5.65 -3.14 3.36
CA GLN A 49 6.73 -3.31 4.33
C GLN A 49 8.09 -2.87 3.76
N GLU A 50 8.46 -3.39 2.58
CA GLU A 50 9.76 -3.13 1.97
C GLU A 50 9.89 -1.68 1.51
N VAL A 51 8.85 -1.10 0.90
CA VAL A 51 8.84 0.31 0.52
C VAL A 51 9.01 1.20 1.75
N THR A 52 8.32 0.88 2.86
CA THR A 52 8.45 1.64 4.11
C THR A 52 9.85 1.55 4.70
N ARG A 53 10.48 0.36 4.66
CA ARG A 53 11.87 0.19 5.05
C ARG A 53 12.80 1.06 4.20
N LEU A 54 12.66 1.02 2.88
CA LEU A 54 13.49 1.80 1.94
C LEU A 54 13.34 3.31 2.19
N ILE A 55 12.11 3.79 2.43
CA ILE A 55 11.84 5.18 2.79
C ILE A 55 12.57 5.54 4.08
N ALA A 56 12.38 4.75 5.15
CA ALA A 56 13.00 5.03 6.44
C ALA A 56 14.52 5.04 6.36
N GLU A 57 15.14 4.07 5.68
CA GLU A 57 16.59 4.03 5.45
C GLU A 57 17.10 5.29 4.73
N ARG A 58 16.29 5.88 3.83
CA ARG A 58 16.67 7.07 3.06
C ARG A 58 16.68 8.35 3.88
N ILE A 59 15.72 8.54 4.79
CA ILE A 59 15.50 9.82 5.49
C ILE A 59 15.85 9.81 6.99
N ASN A 60 16.18 8.67 7.58
CA ASN A 60 16.41 8.57 9.03
C ASN A 60 17.64 9.36 9.53
N ASN A 61 18.53 9.81 8.62
CA ASN A 61 19.61 10.75 8.94
C ASN A 61 19.16 12.23 8.97
N GLU A 62 17.98 12.56 8.43
CA GLU A 62 17.42 13.91 8.39
C GLU A 62 16.60 14.21 9.65
N PHE A 63 15.77 13.25 10.09
CA PHE A 63 14.99 13.30 11.33
C PHE A 63 14.63 11.87 11.78
N PRO A 64 14.30 11.66 13.07
CA PRO A 64 13.96 10.33 13.56
C PRO A 64 12.71 9.76 12.87
N VAL A 65 12.87 8.59 12.24
CA VAL A 65 11.77 7.85 11.60
C VAL A 65 11.79 6.42 12.09
N LEU A 66 10.62 5.90 12.46
CA LEU A 66 10.44 4.52 12.85
C LEU A 66 9.46 3.80 11.95
N VAL A 67 9.81 2.58 11.58
CA VAL A 67 8.95 1.60 10.91
C VAL A 67 8.26 0.78 11.99
N PHE A 68 6.94 0.90 12.07
CA PHE A 68 6.10 0.07 12.92
C PHE A 68 5.97 -1.36 12.35
N PRO A 69 5.70 -2.38 13.17
CA PRO A 69 5.40 -3.72 12.65
C PRO A 69 4.29 -3.70 11.59
N GLN A 70 4.48 -4.49 10.53
CA GLN A 70 3.52 -4.65 9.44
C GLN A 70 2.14 -5.02 9.97
N ILE A 71 1.11 -4.38 9.40
CA ILE A 71 -0.27 -4.81 9.54
C ILE A 71 -0.61 -5.65 8.31
N PRO A 72 -0.63 -7.00 8.43
CA PRO A 72 -0.70 -7.88 7.27
C PRO A 72 -2.12 -8.03 6.71
N PHE A 73 -3.15 -7.67 7.48
CA PHE A 73 -4.55 -7.82 7.09
C PHE A 73 -5.17 -6.46 6.80
N GLY A 74 -6.02 -6.41 5.78
CA GLY A 74 -6.71 -5.22 5.34
C GLY A 74 -8.19 -5.47 5.06
N LYS A 75 -8.78 -4.57 4.29
CA LYS A 75 -10.14 -4.65 3.77
C LYS A 75 -10.10 -5.07 2.31
N SER A 76 -10.28 -6.36 2.07
CA SER A 76 -10.24 -7.00 0.74
C SER A 76 -11.54 -7.76 0.44
N THR A 77 -12.66 -7.05 0.54
CA THR A 77 -13.98 -7.70 0.33
C THR A 77 -14.23 -7.99 -1.14
N GLU A 78 -13.70 -7.16 -2.02
CA GLU A 78 -13.69 -7.34 -3.46
C GLU A 78 -13.08 -8.68 -3.88
N HIS A 79 -12.12 -9.23 -3.12
CA HIS A 79 -11.46 -10.51 -3.41
C HIS A 79 -11.93 -11.68 -2.53
N ALA A 80 -13.00 -11.51 -1.74
CA ALA A 80 -13.41 -12.47 -0.70
C ALA A 80 -13.83 -13.85 -1.22
N SER A 81 -14.23 -13.96 -2.49
CA SER A 81 -14.60 -15.24 -3.10
C SER A 81 -13.40 -16.10 -3.52
N LYS A 82 -12.20 -15.53 -3.61
CA LYS A 82 -11.01 -16.26 -4.07
C LYS A 82 -10.30 -16.95 -2.90
N PRO A 83 -9.78 -18.18 -3.11
CA PRO A 83 -9.15 -18.95 -2.05
C PRO A 83 -7.96 -18.23 -1.41
N GLY A 84 -7.89 -18.28 -0.08
CA GLY A 84 -6.78 -17.71 0.69
C GLY A 84 -6.93 -16.23 1.06
N THR A 85 -7.87 -15.49 0.45
CA THR A 85 -8.15 -14.10 0.85
C THR A 85 -8.69 -14.05 2.27
N ILE A 86 -8.08 -13.22 3.12
CA ILE A 86 -8.52 -12.94 4.49
C ILE A 86 -8.79 -11.44 4.60
N SER A 87 -10.07 -11.09 4.59
CA SER A 87 -10.54 -9.71 4.68
C SER A 87 -11.13 -9.43 6.06
N LEU A 88 -10.69 -8.36 6.71
CA LEU A 88 -11.26 -7.93 7.98
C LEU A 88 -12.56 -7.16 7.75
N GLU A 89 -13.52 -7.37 8.65
CA GLU A 89 -14.69 -6.52 8.74
C GLU A 89 -14.28 -5.07 9.06
N THR A 90 -15.02 -4.11 8.51
CA THR A 90 -14.74 -2.68 8.65
C THR A 90 -14.58 -2.29 10.13
N GLU A 91 -15.49 -2.73 11.00
CA GLU A 91 -15.47 -2.40 12.42
C GLU A 91 -14.22 -2.96 13.13
N VAL A 92 -13.81 -4.18 12.77
CA VAL A 92 -12.62 -4.83 13.34
C VAL A 92 -11.36 -4.07 12.95
N LEU A 93 -11.20 -3.77 11.66
CA LEU A 93 -10.03 -3.05 11.17
C LEU A 93 -9.99 -1.60 11.72
N THR A 94 -11.13 -0.89 11.71
CA THR A 94 -11.20 0.46 12.28
C THR A 94 -10.83 0.46 13.76
N ASN A 95 -11.38 -0.44 14.56
CA ASN A 95 -11.09 -0.49 15.99
C ASN A 95 -9.64 -0.89 16.28
N LEU A 96 -9.07 -1.82 15.51
CA LEU A 96 -7.66 -2.19 15.61
C LEU A 96 -6.75 -0.99 15.36
N LEU A 97 -6.89 -0.33 14.21
CA LEU A 97 -6.04 0.78 13.82
C LEU A 97 -6.23 2.00 14.75
N ARG A 98 -7.49 2.30 15.15
CA ARG A 98 -7.78 3.33 16.15
C ARG A 98 -7.07 3.03 17.47
N ASN A 99 -7.09 1.78 17.94
CA ASN A 99 -6.43 1.41 19.18
C ASN A 99 -4.90 1.53 19.09
N ILE A 100 -4.30 1.12 17.96
CA ILE A 100 -2.87 1.28 17.70
C ILE A 100 -2.49 2.77 17.75
N CYS A 101 -3.18 3.62 16.99
CA CYS A 101 -2.89 5.06 16.97
C CYS A 101 -3.02 5.70 18.35
N LYS A 102 -4.09 5.40 19.11
CA LYS A 102 -4.28 5.96 20.46
C LYS A 102 -3.17 5.54 21.41
N ASN A 103 -2.68 4.31 21.33
CA ASN A 103 -1.54 3.86 22.13
C ASN A 103 -0.24 4.53 21.70
N LEU A 104 0.03 4.68 20.40
CA LEU A 104 1.20 5.44 19.92
C LEU A 104 1.18 6.89 20.40
N VAL A 105 0.02 7.56 20.30
CA VAL A 105 -0.13 8.94 20.80
C VAL A 105 0.07 9.01 22.31
N LYS A 106 -0.47 8.06 23.07
CA LYS A 106 -0.24 7.96 24.52
C LYS A 106 1.25 7.80 24.87
N ASN A 107 2.03 7.17 24.00
CA ASN A 107 3.49 7.02 24.14
C ASN A 107 4.28 8.23 23.59
N GLY A 108 3.62 9.35 23.26
CA GLY A 108 4.26 10.60 22.90
C GLY A 108 4.42 10.85 21.40
N PHE A 109 4.05 9.90 20.53
CA PHE A 109 4.13 10.09 19.08
C PHE A 109 3.04 11.02 18.57
N LYS A 110 3.42 12.05 17.81
CA LYS A 110 2.50 13.09 17.31
C LYS A 110 2.24 13.02 15.81
N LYS A 111 3.04 12.23 15.08
CA LYS A 111 2.97 12.10 13.62
C LYS A 111 2.99 10.63 13.22
N ILE A 112 1.92 10.17 12.60
CA ILE A 112 1.73 8.78 12.18
C ILE A 112 1.33 8.78 10.71
N VAL A 113 2.01 7.98 9.89
CA VAL A 113 1.73 7.87 8.46
C VAL A 113 1.56 6.40 8.13
N PHE A 114 0.38 6.03 7.62
CA PHE A 114 0.16 4.70 7.07
C PHE A 114 0.74 4.64 5.66
N ILE A 115 1.58 3.65 5.38
CA ILE A 115 2.07 3.36 4.02
C ILE A 115 1.23 2.20 3.48
N ASN A 116 0.24 2.55 2.67
CA ASN A 116 -0.81 1.63 2.23
C ASN A 116 -0.47 1.01 0.87
N GLY A 117 -0.30 -0.31 0.87
CA GLY A 117 -0.05 -1.12 -0.32
C GLY A 117 -1.30 -1.75 -0.93
N HIS A 118 -2.51 -1.49 -0.42
CA HIS A 118 -3.73 -2.12 -0.92
C HIS A 118 -4.84 -1.10 -1.24
N GLY A 119 -5.42 -1.19 -2.43
CA GLY A 119 -6.49 -0.30 -2.90
C GLY A 119 -7.72 -0.28 -1.97
N GLY A 120 -8.20 -1.45 -1.55
CA GLY A 120 -9.41 -1.61 -0.74
C GLY A 120 -9.35 -0.97 0.65
N ASN A 121 -8.15 -0.70 1.17
CA ASN A 121 -7.96 0.04 2.42
C ASN A 121 -8.22 1.54 2.29
N THR A 122 -8.10 2.12 1.09
CA THR A 122 -7.95 3.57 0.89
C THR A 122 -9.13 4.39 1.42
N ASN A 123 -10.35 4.03 1.02
CA ASN A 123 -11.57 4.76 1.44
C ASN A 123 -11.83 4.64 2.94
N LEU A 124 -11.52 3.46 3.51
CA LEU A 124 -11.62 3.22 4.95
C LEU A 124 -10.63 4.09 5.72
N LEU A 125 -9.35 4.04 5.35
CA LEU A 125 -8.28 4.84 5.95
C LEU A 125 -8.62 6.34 5.90
N ASN A 126 -8.99 6.86 4.74
CA ASN A 126 -9.34 8.28 4.58
C ASN A 126 -10.44 8.74 5.54
N THR A 127 -11.46 7.91 5.74
CA THR A 127 -12.56 8.21 6.67
C THR A 127 -12.07 8.16 8.11
N MET A 128 -11.48 7.04 8.50
CA MET A 128 -11.19 6.78 9.91
C MET A 128 -10.04 7.63 10.47
N LEU A 129 -9.02 7.97 9.66
CA LEU A 129 -7.86 8.73 10.15
C LEU A 129 -8.26 10.17 10.51
N ARG A 130 -9.32 10.71 9.89
CA ARG A 130 -9.88 12.01 10.25
C ARG A 130 -10.53 11.99 11.64
N GLU A 131 -11.27 10.93 11.97
CA GLU A 131 -11.85 10.74 13.30
C GLU A 131 -10.74 10.57 14.35
N ILE A 132 -9.73 9.74 14.09
CA ILE A 132 -8.61 9.55 15.03
C ILE A 132 -7.85 10.85 15.25
N ARG A 133 -7.64 11.66 14.19
CA ARG A 133 -7.04 12.99 14.32
C ARG A 133 -7.86 13.90 15.23
N GLU A 134 -9.18 13.93 15.07
CA GLU A 134 -10.08 14.72 15.93
C GLU A 134 -10.01 14.25 17.39
N GLU A 135 -10.04 12.93 17.62
CA GLU A 135 -9.97 12.34 18.96
C GLU A 135 -8.63 12.57 19.67
N THR A 136 -7.51 12.57 18.94
CA THR A 136 -6.16 12.50 19.53
C THR A 136 -5.34 13.77 19.38
N GLY A 137 -5.71 14.67 18.46
CA GLY A 137 -4.93 15.86 18.10
C GLY A 137 -3.64 15.59 17.32
N ALA A 138 -3.26 14.33 17.10
CA ALA A 138 -2.05 13.97 16.35
C ALA A 138 -2.23 14.23 14.84
N PHE A 139 -1.12 14.47 14.15
CA PHE A 139 -1.09 14.42 12.69
C PHE A 139 -1.08 12.97 12.23
N ILE A 140 -2.14 12.56 11.54
CA ILE A 140 -2.30 11.19 11.06
C ILE A 140 -2.81 11.22 9.63
N THR A 141 -2.15 10.50 8.74
CA THR A 141 -2.51 10.40 7.32
C THR A 141 -2.12 9.03 6.74
N SER A 142 -2.54 8.76 5.52
CA SER A 142 -2.11 7.59 4.75
C SER A 142 -1.57 8.00 3.38
N ILE A 143 -0.56 7.28 2.91
CA ILE A 143 0.01 7.38 1.57
C ILE A 143 -0.32 6.07 0.85
N TYR A 144 -1.07 6.16 -0.25
CA TYR A 144 -1.34 5.02 -1.11
C TYR A 144 -0.24 4.89 -2.16
N LEU A 145 0.47 3.76 -2.18
CA LEU A 145 1.65 3.55 -3.02
C LEU A 145 1.35 3.64 -4.52
N TYR A 146 0.13 3.27 -4.93
CA TYR A 146 -0.26 3.28 -6.34
C TYR A 146 -1.03 4.55 -6.76
N SER A 147 -0.91 5.64 -6.00
CA SER A 147 -1.48 6.94 -6.38
C SER A 147 -0.83 7.49 -7.66
N GLU A 148 -1.65 8.08 -8.54
CA GLU A 148 -1.19 8.77 -9.75
C GLU A 148 -0.13 9.84 -9.42
N THR A 149 -0.24 10.51 -8.28
CA THR A 149 0.74 11.52 -7.82
C THR A 149 2.18 11.00 -7.83
N PHE A 150 2.39 9.74 -7.44
CA PHE A 150 3.73 9.17 -7.38
C PHE A 150 4.13 8.50 -8.69
N LEU A 151 3.20 7.79 -9.31
CA LEU A 151 3.51 6.88 -10.41
C LEU A 151 3.49 7.54 -11.79
N LYS A 152 2.68 8.59 -12.02
CA LYS A 152 2.38 9.14 -13.36
C LYS A 152 3.58 9.26 -14.30
N GLU A 153 4.61 9.98 -13.87
CA GLU A 153 5.79 10.24 -14.71
C GLU A 153 6.49 8.94 -15.15
N THR A 154 6.63 7.98 -14.23
CA THR A 154 7.29 6.71 -14.51
C THR A 154 6.39 5.83 -15.38
N LEU A 155 5.08 5.80 -15.13
CA LEU A 155 4.14 5.06 -15.99
C LEU A 155 4.11 5.62 -17.42
N ASP A 156 4.12 6.95 -17.58
CA ASP A 156 4.18 7.60 -18.90
C ASP A 156 5.46 7.23 -19.66
N ARG A 157 6.60 7.19 -18.97
CA ARG A 157 7.90 6.81 -19.53
C ARG A 157 7.91 5.37 -20.04
N PHE A 158 7.32 4.45 -19.28
CA PHE A 158 7.21 3.03 -19.63
C PHE A 158 5.98 2.69 -20.48
N LYS A 159 5.13 3.68 -20.77
CA LYS A 159 3.88 3.52 -21.53
C LYS A 159 2.96 2.46 -20.92
N LEU A 160 2.86 2.47 -19.60
CA LEU A 160 1.96 1.59 -18.86
C LEU A 160 0.56 2.18 -18.86
N GLU A 161 -0.44 1.32 -19.03
CA GLU A 161 -1.86 1.69 -19.02
C GLU A 161 -2.47 1.56 -17.61
N GLU A 162 -3.69 2.06 -17.40
CA GLU A 162 -4.35 1.98 -16.08
C GLU A 162 -4.51 0.54 -15.57
N LEU A 163 -4.69 -0.46 -16.46
CA LEU A 163 -4.74 -1.87 -16.06
C LEU A 163 -3.37 -2.46 -15.72
N ASP A 164 -2.27 -1.86 -16.18
CA ASP A 164 -0.91 -2.31 -15.84
C ASP A 164 -0.55 -1.97 -14.37
N VAL A 165 -1.41 -1.22 -13.67
CA VAL A 165 -1.25 -0.80 -12.27
C VAL A 165 -2.48 -1.13 -11.39
N PHE A 166 -3.35 -2.05 -11.83
CA PHE A 166 -4.61 -2.33 -11.15
C PHE A 166 -4.52 -3.42 -10.08
N HIS A 167 -4.40 -4.70 -10.48
CA HIS A 167 -4.32 -5.81 -9.51
C HIS A 167 -3.73 -7.11 -10.12
N ALA A 168 -2.82 -7.75 -9.39
CA ALA A 168 -1.91 -8.79 -9.87
C ALA A 168 -1.25 -8.41 -11.21
N CYS A 169 -0.99 -7.11 -11.36
CA CYS A 169 -0.74 -6.46 -12.62
C CYS A 169 0.77 -6.41 -12.95
N THR A 170 1.11 -5.74 -14.06
CA THR A 170 2.49 -5.50 -14.47
C THR A 170 3.33 -4.89 -13.34
N LEU A 171 2.79 -3.87 -12.67
CA LEU A 171 3.55 -3.12 -11.67
C LEU A 171 3.78 -3.91 -10.37
N GLU A 172 2.75 -4.51 -9.79
CA GLU A 172 2.89 -5.35 -8.58
C GLU A 172 3.82 -6.53 -8.82
N THR A 173 3.70 -7.17 -9.98
CA THR A 173 4.58 -8.27 -10.37
C THR A 173 6.02 -7.78 -10.49
N SER A 174 6.24 -6.61 -11.10
CA SER A 174 7.58 -6.01 -11.22
C SER A 174 8.18 -5.68 -9.86
N PHE A 175 7.39 -5.09 -8.94
CA PHE A 175 7.82 -4.86 -7.56
C PHE A 175 8.23 -6.15 -6.86
N MET A 176 7.41 -7.19 -6.96
CA MET A 176 7.71 -8.49 -6.35
C MET A 176 8.94 -9.16 -6.95
N MET A 177 9.16 -9.03 -8.27
CA MET A 177 10.38 -9.52 -8.93
C MET A 177 11.64 -8.78 -8.43
N THR A 178 11.53 -7.50 -8.06
CA THR A 178 12.64 -6.76 -7.46
C THR A 178 12.86 -7.11 -5.99
N LEU A 179 11.77 -7.25 -5.22
CA LEU A 179 11.83 -7.33 -3.76
C LEU A 179 11.95 -8.75 -3.20
N LYS A 180 11.22 -9.71 -3.79
CA LYS A 180 11.14 -11.12 -3.39
C LYS A 180 10.98 -12.03 -4.62
N PRO A 181 11.94 -12.04 -5.56
CA PRO A 181 11.84 -12.81 -6.81
C PRO A 181 11.57 -14.31 -6.59
N GLU A 182 12.02 -14.87 -5.47
CA GLU A 182 11.82 -16.26 -5.09
C GLU A 182 10.35 -16.64 -4.85
N LEU A 183 9.46 -15.66 -4.66
CA LEU A 183 8.02 -15.86 -4.46
C LEU A 183 7.22 -15.68 -5.76
N VAL A 184 7.87 -15.29 -6.87
CA VAL A 184 7.20 -15.00 -8.14
C VAL A 184 7.30 -16.20 -9.07
N HIS A 185 6.14 -16.68 -9.50
CA HIS A 185 5.98 -17.80 -10.43
C HIS A 185 5.59 -17.30 -11.82
N MET A 186 6.52 -16.63 -12.51
CA MET A 186 6.25 -16.02 -13.82
C MET A 186 5.74 -17.01 -14.88
N GLU A 187 6.05 -18.30 -14.75
CA GLU A 187 5.50 -19.35 -15.62
C GLU A 187 3.98 -19.53 -15.50
N LYS A 188 3.37 -18.99 -14.43
CA LYS A 188 1.92 -18.97 -14.18
C LYS A 188 1.28 -17.62 -14.48
N ALA A 189 2.08 -16.60 -14.84
CA ALA A 189 1.56 -15.27 -15.12
C ALA A 189 0.73 -15.30 -16.40
N SER A 190 -0.50 -14.78 -16.31
CA SER A 190 -1.41 -14.71 -17.44
C SER A 190 -2.06 -13.35 -17.47
N LYS A 191 -2.15 -12.78 -18.68
CA LYS A 191 -2.91 -11.56 -18.93
C LYS A 191 -4.40 -11.84 -18.76
N GLU A 192 -5.10 -10.96 -18.08
CA GLU A 192 -6.55 -10.96 -18.05
C GLU A 192 -7.09 -9.53 -18.07
N LYS A 193 -8.05 -9.28 -18.96
CA LYS A 193 -8.79 -8.03 -19.01
C LYS A 193 -10.14 -8.23 -18.33
N PRO A 194 -10.69 -7.19 -17.66
CA PRO A 194 -12.03 -7.25 -17.10
C PRO A 194 -13.07 -7.69 -18.14
N HIS A 195 -13.84 -8.74 -17.85
CA HIS A 195 -14.90 -9.21 -18.76
C HIS A 195 -16.18 -8.37 -18.69
N LYS A 196 -16.34 -7.56 -17.65
CA LYS A 196 -17.45 -6.62 -17.42
C LYS A 196 -16.90 -5.26 -16.99
N PHE A 197 -17.76 -4.24 -17.00
CA PHE A 197 -17.40 -2.87 -16.60
C PHE A 197 -16.30 -2.28 -17.49
N THR A 198 -16.40 -2.55 -18.79
CA THR A 198 -15.54 -2.00 -19.84
C THR A 198 -16.39 -1.44 -20.96
N GLU A 199 -15.81 -0.59 -21.81
CA GLU A 199 -16.50 -0.11 -23.02
C GLU A 199 -16.83 -1.27 -23.97
N GLU A 200 -15.92 -2.24 -24.07
CA GLU A 200 -16.06 -3.46 -24.87
C GLU A 200 -17.25 -4.33 -24.41
N SER A 201 -17.53 -4.36 -23.10
CA SER A 201 -18.69 -5.04 -22.51
C SER A 201 -19.96 -4.17 -22.44
N GLY A 202 -19.96 -2.99 -23.07
CA GLY A 202 -21.14 -2.12 -23.19
C GLY A 202 -21.33 -1.11 -22.07
N TYR A 203 -20.34 -0.92 -21.19
CA TYR A 203 -20.42 0.02 -20.08
C TYR A 203 -19.69 1.33 -20.38
N LYS A 204 -20.46 2.42 -20.52
CA LYS A 204 -19.92 3.77 -20.73
C LYS A 204 -19.39 4.43 -19.45
N TYR A 205 -20.08 4.22 -18.33
CA TYR A 205 -19.84 4.94 -17.07
C TYR A 205 -19.40 4.05 -15.91
N LEU A 206 -19.94 2.84 -15.83
CA LEU A 206 -19.54 1.85 -14.84
C LEU A 206 -18.27 1.15 -15.34
N LYS A 207 -17.12 1.81 -15.14
CA LYS A 207 -15.80 1.31 -15.54
C LYS A 207 -14.88 1.23 -14.34
N LEU A 208 -14.09 0.15 -14.25
CA LEU A 208 -13.07 0.01 -13.21
C LEU A 208 -12.00 1.10 -13.31
N THR A 209 -11.71 1.54 -14.54
CA THR A 209 -10.67 2.51 -14.88
C THR A 209 -11.29 3.76 -15.52
N GLY A 210 -10.65 4.91 -15.34
CA GLY A 210 -11.06 6.19 -15.93
C GLY A 210 -12.45 6.70 -15.51
N SER A 211 -13.01 6.21 -14.39
CA SER A 211 -14.31 6.61 -13.88
C SER A 211 -14.26 8.02 -13.26
N LYS A 212 -14.94 8.97 -13.90
CA LYS A 212 -14.94 10.40 -13.56
C LYS A 212 -15.84 10.72 -12.35
N GLY A 213 -15.48 10.22 -11.17
CA GLY A 213 -16.25 10.41 -9.93
C GLY A 213 -17.45 9.48 -9.78
N ILE A 214 -17.47 8.36 -10.50
CA ILE A 214 -18.48 7.30 -10.34
C ILE A 214 -17.77 6.08 -9.78
N GLU A 215 -17.87 5.91 -8.46
CA GLU A 215 -17.44 4.70 -7.77
C GLU A 215 -18.62 3.74 -7.61
N PHE A 216 -18.36 2.44 -7.74
CA PHE A 216 -19.38 1.41 -7.56
C PHE A 216 -18.74 0.16 -6.94
N SER A 217 -19.56 -0.62 -6.24
CA SER A 217 -19.13 -1.85 -5.59
C SER A 217 -19.08 -2.98 -6.61
N TRP A 218 -17.87 -3.41 -6.95
CA TRP A 218 -17.59 -4.59 -7.77
C TRP A 218 -16.99 -5.69 -6.89
N LEU A 219 -17.15 -6.94 -7.31
CA LEU A 219 -16.44 -8.09 -6.77
C LEU A 219 -15.55 -8.68 -7.86
N ILE A 220 -14.50 -9.37 -7.47
CA ILE A 220 -13.52 -9.92 -8.42
C ILE A 220 -14.16 -10.88 -9.43
N ASP A 221 -15.18 -11.65 -9.02
CA ASP A 221 -15.92 -12.55 -9.91
C ASP A 221 -16.79 -11.82 -10.94
N ASP A 222 -17.05 -10.51 -10.76
CA ASP A 222 -17.72 -9.71 -11.79
C ASP A 222 -16.79 -9.42 -12.98
N VAL A 223 -15.47 -9.56 -12.82
CA VAL A 223 -14.49 -8.97 -13.74
C VAL A 223 -13.36 -9.91 -14.12
N SER A 224 -13.00 -10.89 -13.29
CA SER A 224 -11.84 -11.76 -13.53
C SER A 224 -12.04 -13.18 -13.00
N ASP A 225 -11.78 -14.16 -13.85
CA ASP A 225 -11.81 -15.58 -13.51
C ASP A 225 -10.57 -15.97 -12.70
N SER A 226 -9.37 -15.60 -13.16
CA SER A 226 -8.12 -15.89 -12.47
C SER A 226 -7.86 -14.98 -11.26
N GLY A 227 -8.57 -13.86 -11.21
CA GLY A 227 -8.34 -12.79 -10.25
C GLY A 227 -7.31 -11.76 -10.72
N VAL A 228 -6.60 -11.97 -11.83
CA VAL A 228 -5.72 -10.96 -12.44
C VAL A 228 -6.55 -9.87 -13.14
N ILE A 229 -6.14 -8.61 -12.99
CA ILE A 229 -6.67 -7.47 -13.76
C ILE A 229 -5.47 -6.68 -14.29
N GLY A 230 -5.04 -7.01 -15.52
CA GLY A 230 -3.84 -6.45 -16.13
C GLY A 230 -3.05 -7.45 -16.98
N ASP A 231 -1.78 -7.14 -17.21
CA ASP A 231 -0.88 -7.96 -18.03
C ASP A 231 0.46 -8.23 -17.33
N PRO A 232 0.49 -9.10 -16.30
CA PRO A 232 1.72 -9.39 -15.56
C PRO A 232 2.84 -9.97 -16.43
N THR A 233 2.56 -10.45 -17.64
CA THR A 233 3.57 -11.00 -18.56
C THR A 233 4.56 -9.94 -19.06
N LYS A 234 4.23 -8.66 -18.93
CA LYS A 234 5.12 -7.54 -19.24
C LYS A 234 6.07 -7.17 -18.10
N ALA A 235 5.91 -7.77 -16.92
CA ALA A 235 6.64 -7.38 -15.73
C ALA A 235 8.14 -7.70 -15.82
N THR A 236 8.97 -6.80 -15.30
CA THR A 236 10.42 -7.03 -15.18
C THR A 236 10.95 -6.48 -13.85
N ALA A 237 12.04 -7.06 -13.36
CA ALA A 237 12.68 -6.57 -12.14
C ALA A 237 13.28 -5.17 -12.32
N GLU A 238 13.72 -4.83 -13.55
CA GLU A 238 14.25 -3.51 -13.90
C GLU A 238 13.16 -2.44 -13.83
N LEU A 239 11.96 -2.72 -14.35
CA LEU A 239 10.82 -1.84 -14.22
C LEU A 239 10.47 -1.62 -12.75
N GLY A 240 10.44 -2.69 -11.96
CA GLY A 240 10.16 -2.62 -10.52
C GLY A 240 11.17 -1.76 -9.79
N GLN A 241 12.47 -1.92 -10.10
CA GLN A 241 13.54 -1.13 -9.49
C GLN A 241 13.43 0.36 -9.83
N GLU A 242 13.22 0.71 -11.11
CA GLU A 242 13.10 2.11 -11.52
C GLU A 242 11.88 2.80 -10.90
N VAL A 243 10.74 2.11 -10.86
CA VAL A 243 9.52 2.67 -10.26
C VAL A 243 9.67 2.78 -8.75
N LEU A 244 10.25 1.78 -8.06
CA LEU A 244 10.50 1.83 -6.61
C LEU A 244 11.40 3.01 -6.21
N GLU A 245 12.50 3.23 -6.93
CA GLU A 245 13.42 4.34 -6.62
C GLU A 245 12.72 5.70 -6.74
N SER A 246 11.96 5.90 -7.83
CA SER A 246 11.18 7.14 -8.03
C SER A 246 10.07 7.31 -6.98
N LEU A 247 9.35 6.23 -6.66
CA LEU A 247 8.29 6.21 -5.66
C LEU A 247 8.83 6.58 -4.26
N VAL A 248 9.93 5.94 -3.85
CA VAL A 248 10.58 6.19 -2.56
C VAL A 248 11.03 7.65 -2.46
N GLU A 249 11.68 8.21 -3.48
CA GLU A 249 12.13 9.61 -3.44
C GLU A 249 10.95 10.58 -3.28
N LYS A 250 9.90 10.42 -4.08
CA LYS A 250 8.72 11.29 -4.00
C LYS A 250 8.02 11.18 -2.65
N ILE A 251 7.94 9.98 -2.06
CA ILE A 251 7.38 9.83 -0.72
C ILE A 251 8.28 10.51 0.33
N CYS A 252 9.61 10.41 0.20
CA CYS A 252 10.54 11.11 1.08
C CYS A 252 10.32 12.64 1.05
N GLU A 253 10.07 13.23 -0.12
CA GLU A 253 9.69 14.64 -0.25
C GLU A 253 8.41 14.98 0.54
N VAL A 254 7.36 14.17 0.40
CA VAL A 254 6.12 14.32 1.17
C VAL A 254 6.36 14.20 2.67
N LEU A 255 7.19 13.25 3.12
CA LEU A 255 7.50 13.08 4.54
C LEU A 255 8.28 14.28 5.10
N ARG A 256 9.16 14.90 4.31
CA ARG A 256 9.82 16.17 4.69
C ARG A 256 8.82 17.32 4.84
N GLU A 257 7.73 17.34 4.08
CA GLU A 257 6.64 18.30 4.30
C GLU A 257 5.84 17.98 5.56
N ILE A 258 5.47 16.71 5.76
CA ILE A 258 4.76 16.27 6.98
C ILE A 258 5.57 16.59 8.25
N LYS A 259 6.91 16.51 8.18
CA LYS A 259 7.77 16.89 9.31
C LYS A 259 7.65 18.36 9.70
N LYS A 260 7.19 19.26 8.81
CA LYS A 260 7.01 20.69 9.09
C LYS A 260 5.67 21.04 9.77
N VAL A 261 4.67 20.16 9.69
CA VAL A 261 3.30 20.36 10.24
C VAL A 261 3.25 20.14 11.75
#